data_AF-A0A7W5LKB1-F1
#
_entry.id   AF-A0A7W5LKB1-F1
#
_cell.length_a   1.000
_cell.length_b   1.000
_cell.length_c   1.000
_cell.angle_alpha   90.00
_cell.angle_beta   90.00
_cell.angle_gamma   90.00
#
_symmetry.space_group_name_H-M   'P 1'
#
loop_
_entity.id
_entity.type
_entity.pdbx_description
1 polymer ?
#
loop_
_entity_poly.entity_id
_entity_poly.type
_entity_poly.pdbx_seq_one_letter_code
_entity_poly.pdbx_strand_id
1 'polypeptide(L)'
;MQYAVVGSERIEAVPSGRGACPMCGSAVVAKCGPRVVHHWAHKGRRNCDPWWENETEWHRQWKNHFPEECREISHIAEDGEIHRSDIKTPHGVYIEVQHSAMTDAERKSREEFYKNLIWVIDGQPFKKNFAFITCCLIPRRKWLRTLSGRKLRATCMAQTPGFSFGYPSTGSTILPSPSQHPWRIYRGD
;
A
#
# COMPACT_ATOMS: atom_id res chain seq x y z
N MET A 1 6.07 13.81 -2.04
CA MET A 1 6.15 13.90 -0.58
C MET A 1 4.96 14.70 -0.11
N GLN A 2 4.14 14.12 0.75
CA GLN A 2 3.03 14.77 1.42
C GLN A 2 3.52 15.73 2.49
N TYR A 3 4.58 15.34 3.21
CA TYR A 3 5.06 16.05 4.39
C TYR A 3 6.47 16.65 4.20
N ALA A 4 6.69 17.77 4.88
CA ALA A 4 8.01 18.38 5.06
C ALA A 4 8.19 18.88 6.49
N VAL A 5 9.43 19.11 6.90
CA VAL A 5 9.74 19.72 8.19
C VAL A 5 9.79 21.23 8.03
N VAL A 6 8.97 21.97 8.78
CA VAL A 6 9.01 23.43 8.86
C VAL A 6 9.20 23.83 10.31
N GLY A 7 10.35 24.44 10.63
CA GLY A 7 10.78 24.61 12.02
C GLY A 7 11.12 23.26 12.64
N SER A 8 10.28 22.80 13.58
CA SER A 8 10.38 21.49 14.23
C SER A 8 9.18 20.58 13.95
N GLU A 9 8.20 21.05 13.18
CA GLU A 9 6.95 20.32 12.93
C GLU A 9 6.93 19.72 11.54
N ARG A 10 6.29 18.57 11.44
CA ARG A 10 6.04 17.88 10.18
C ARG A 10 4.68 18.30 9.66
N ILE A 11 4.66 19.01 8.54
CA ILE A 11 3.45 19.61 7.99
C ILE A 11 3.17 19.15 6.56
N GLU A 12 1.89 19.11 6.21
CA GLU A 12 1.45 18.90 4.82
C GLU A 12 1.79 20.08 3.92
N ALA A 13 1.74 19.86 2.61
CA ALA A 13 2.04 20.88 1.61
C ALA A 13 1.02 22.03 1.64
N VAL A 14 1.49 23.18 2.13
CA VAL A 14 0.73 24.44 2.19
C VAL A 14 1.13 25.40 1.07
N PRO A 15 0.20 26.20 0.51
CA PRO A 15 0.52 27.15 -0.55
C PRO A 15 1.68 28.08 -0.16
N SER A 16 2.62 28.27 -1.10
CA SER A 16 3.84 29.07 -0.90
C SER A 16 4.76 28.58 0.24
N GLY A 17 4.55 27.36 0.73
CA GLY A 17 5.35 26.76 1.79
C GLY A 17 6.80 26.50 1.39
N ARG A 18 7.70 26.63 2.37
CA ARG A 18 9.12 26.26 2.30
C ARG A 18 9.49 25.47 3.54
N GLY A 19 10.26 24.40 3.36
CA GLY A 19 10.67 23.52 4.45
C GLY A 19 11.92 22.74 4.13
N ALA A 20 12.21 21.74 4.95
CA ALA A 20 13.28 20.77 4.78
C ALA A 20 12.71 19.37 4.52
N CYS A 21 13.40 18.61 3.68
CA CYS A 21 13.08 17.20 3.45
C CYS A 21 13.31 16.41 4.76
N PRO A 22 12.33 15.62 5.24
CA PRO A 22 12.50 14.80 6.43
C PRO A 22 13.58 13.73 6.31
N MET A 23 13.95 13.36 5.08
CA MET A 23 14.95 12.32 4.80
C MET A 23 16.37 12.88 4.71
N CYS A 24 16.60 13.89 3.86
CA CYS A 24 17.94 14.38 3.54
C CYS A 24 18.23 15.79 4.09
N GLY A 25 17.28 16.44 4.75
CA GLY A 25 17.40 17.81 5.28
C GLY A 25 17.46 18.93 4.23
N SER A 26 17.50 18.59 2.93
CA SER A 26 17.59 19.59 1.86
C SER A 26 16.31 20.42 1.72
N ALA A 27 16.44 21.65 1.22
CA ALA A 27 15.31 22.55 1.03
C ALA A 27 14.26 22.00 0.05
N VAL A 28 13.00 22.08 0.46
CA VAL A 28 11.82 21.71 -0.33
C VAL A 28 10.86 22.89 -0.45
N VAL A 29 10.10 22.91 -1.53
CA VAL A 29 9.07 23.90 -1.84
C VAL A 29 7.73 23.21 -2.07
N ALA A 30 6.66 23.78 -1.52
CA ALA A 30 5.32 23.26 -1.73
C ALA A 30 4.84 23.61 -3.14
N LYS A 31 4.31 22.60 -3.83
CA LYS A 31 3.60 22.75 -5.10
C LYS A 31 2.12 22.52 -4.83
N CYS A 32 1.36 23.61 -4.89
CA CYS A 32 -0.09 23.62 -4.65
C CYS A 32 -0.79 24.23 -5.86
N GLY A 33 -1.99 23.75 -6.18
CA GLY A 33 -2.77 24.28 -7.30
C GLY A 33 -3.92 23.37 -7.71
N PRO A 34 -4.90 23.89 -8.47
CA PRO A 34 -6.14 23.17 -8.79
C PRO A 34 -5.96 21.97 -9.73
N ARG A 35 -4.77 21.82 -10.34
CA ARG A 35 -4.45 20.74 -11.31
C ARG A 35 -3.42 19.75 -10.77
N VAL A 36 -2.93 19.93 -9.55
CA VAL A 36 -1.82 19.17 -9.00
C VAL A 36 -2.13 18.80 -7.56
N VAL A 37 -1.96 17.52 -7.20
CA VAL A 37 -2.04 17.08 -5.81
C VAL A 37 -0.99 17.85 -5.01
N HIS A 38 -1.41 18.49 -3.93
CA HIS A 38 -0.49 19.27 -3.10
C HIS A 38 0.64 18.37 -2.59
N HIS A 39 1.88 18.76 -2.88
CA HIS A 39 3.05 17.99 -2.47
C HIS A 39 4.27 18.90 -2.29
N TRP A 40 5.21 18.42 -1.48
CA TRP A 40 6.55 18.97 -1.36
C TRP A 40 7.46 18.40 -2.43
N ALA A 41 8.22 19.28 -3.08
CA ALA A 41 9.24 18.94 -4.05
C ALA A 41 10.57 19.56 -3.64
N HIS A 42 11.69 18.87 -3.89
CA HIS A 42 13.02 19.44 -3.67
C HIS A 42 13.21 20.70 -4.52
N LYS A 43 13.94 21.68 -3.96
CA LYS A 43 14.37 22.85 -4.72
C LYS A 43 15.43 22.43 -5.75
N GLY A 44 15.07 22.49 -7.03
CA GLY A 44 15.92 22.06 -8.16
C GLY A 44 15.65 20.61 -8.60
N ARG A 45 16.48 20.08 -9.52
CA ARG A 45 16.39 18.69 -9.98
C ARG A 45 17.15 17.75 -9.02
N ARG A 46 16.64 17.62 -7.79
CA ARG A 46 17.19 16.70 -6.80
C ARG A 46 16.10 15.72 -6.36
N ASN A 47 16.38 14.44 -6.45
CA ASN A 47 15.60 13.39 -5.81
C ASN A 47 16.53 12.67 -4.86
N CYS A 48 16.23 12.71 -3.56
CA CYS A 48 17.05 12.07 -2.54
C CYS A 48 16.71 10.59 -2.34
N ASP A 49 15.60 10.13 -2.91
CA ASP A 49 15.15 8.74 -2.85
C ASP A 49 15.02 8.22 -4.29
N PRO A 50 15.78 7.18 -4.69
CA PRO A 50 15.67 6.60 -6.01
C PRO A 50 14.34 5.87 -6.24
N TRP A 51 13.63 5.48 -5.17
CA TRP A 51 12.29 4.87 -5.26
C TRP A 51 11.16 5.88 -5.30
N TRP A 52 11.48 7.17 -5.45
CA TRP A 52 10.48 8.20 -5.58
C TRP A 52 9.65 8.04 -6.86
N GLU A 53 8.33 7.94 -6.68
CA GLU A 53 7.34 7.97 -7.77
C GLU A 53 6.41 9.17 -7.66
N ASN A 54 5.73 9.47 -8.78
CA ASN A 54 4.64 10.44 -8.79
C ASN A 54 3.42 9.84 -8.10
N GLU A 55 2.92 10.55 -7.10
CA GLU A 55 1.79 10.11 -6.30
C GLU A 55 0.46 10.47 -6.97
N THR A 56 -0.42 9.48 -7.09
CA THR A 56 -1.79 9.67 -7.60
C THR A 56 -2.76 9.92 -6.44
N GLU A 57 -3.96 10.39 -6.78
CA GLU A 57 -5.04 10.56 -5.80
C GLU A 57 -5.42 9.24 -5.11
N TRP A 58 -5.43 8.13 -5.86
CA TRP A 58 -5.67 6.79 -5.31
C TRP A 58 -4.59 6.39 -4.28
N HIS A 59 -3.32 6.68 -4.59
CA HIS A 59 -2.19 6.42 -3.69
C HIS A 59 -2.29 7.25 -2.42
N ARG A 60 -2.61 8.55 -2.53
CA ARG A 60 -2.85 9.46 -1.39
C ARG A 60 -3.99 8.96 -0.50
N GLN A 61 -5.10 8.53 -1.08
CA GLN A 61 -6.24 8.01 -0.32
C GLN A 61 -5.88 6.77 0.48
N TRP A 62 -5.09 5.85 -0.10
CA TRP A 62 -4.60 4.68 0.64
C TRP A 62 -3.76 5.05 1.86
N LYS A 63 -2.85 6.02 1.73
CA LYS A 63 -2.04 6.51 2.85
C LYS A 63 -2.90 7.18 3.92
N ASN A 64 -3.92 7.93 3.52
CA ASN A 64 -4.79 8.67 4.43
C ASN A 64 -5.63 7.76 5.35
N HIS A 65 -5.72 6.45 5.08
CA HIS A 65 -6.35 5.49 6.00
C HIS A 65 -5.54 5.22 7.27
N PHE A 66 -4.25 5.57 7.30
CA PHE A 66 -3.36 5.36 8.44
C PHE A 66 -3.15 6.67 9.20
N PRO A 67 -2.78 6.66 10.49
CA PRO A 67 -2.39 7.86 11.23
C PRO A 67 -1.17 8.56 10.61
N GLU A 68 -1.03 9.87 10.81
CA GLU A 68 0.03 10.69 10.19
C GLU A 68 1.45 10.24 10.59
N GLU A 69 1.61 9.79 11.84
CA GLU A 69 2.84 9.25 12.40
C GLU A 69 3.32 7.96 11.71
N CYS A 70 2.43 7.28 10.98
CA CYS A 70 2.77 6.09 10.22
C CYS A 70 3.10 6.40 8.76
N ARG A 71 2.59 7.51 8.21
CA ARG A 71 2.75 7.84 6.78
C ARG A 71 4.16 8.31 6.48
N GLU A 72 4.70 8.00 5.31
CA GLU A 72 5.93 8.61 4.77
C GLU A 72 7.15 8.57 5.72
N ILE A 73 7.37 7.43 6.38
CA ILE A 73 8.45 7.25 7.36
C ILE A 73 9.72 6.73 6.69
N SER A 74 10.84 7.42 6.95
CA SER A 74 12.17 7.01 6.50
C SER A 74 12.67 5.81 7.30
N HIS A 75 13.26 4.85 6.61
CA HIS A 75 14.02 3.75 7.17
C HIS A 75 15.47 3.87 6.73
N ILE A 76 16.39 3.67 7.68
CA ILE A 76 17.83 3.64 7.45
C ILE A 76 18.26 2.18 7.61
N ALA A 77 18.85 1.61 6.57
CA ALA A 77 19.43 0.28 6.60
C ALA A 77 20.80 0.27 7.29
N GLU A 78 21.31 -0.94 7.54
CA GLU A 78 22.59 -1.15 8.24
C GLU A 78 23.80 -0.60 7.47
N ASP A 79 23.71 -0.54 6.14
CA ASP A 79 24.70 0.03 5.23
C ASP A 79 24.62 1.57 5.11
N GLY A 80 23.63 2.19 5.75
CA GLY A 80 23.38 3.62 5.71
C GLY A 80 22.50 4.07 4.55
N GLU A 81 21.96 3.17 3.72
CA GLU A 81 20.95 3.52 2.72
C GLU A 81 19.65 3.98 3.38
N ILE A 82 19.04 5.03 2.82
CA ILE A 82 17.82 5.63 3.38
C ILE A 82 16.73 5.61 2.32
N HIS A 83 15.62 4.95 2.64
CA HIS A 83 14.41 4.96 1.81
C HIS A 83 13.20 5.36 2.62
N ARG A 84 12.23 6.00 1.97
CA ARG A 84 10.97 6.38 2.60
C ARG A 84 9.90 5.39 2.22
N SER A 85 9.35 4.73 3.23
CA SER A 85 8.18 3.89 3.08
C SER A 85 6.91 4.72 2.95
N ASP A 86 5.92 4.23 2.22
CA ASP A 86 4.60 4.87 2.18
C ASP A 86 3.92 4.87 3.55
N ILE A 87 3.94 3.73 4.24
CA ILE A 87 3.42 3.57 5.60
C ILE A 87 4.35 2.64 6.41
N LYS A 88 4.64 3.01 7.64
CA LYS A 88 5.27 2.18 8.66
C LYS A 88 4.40 2.11 9.90
N THR A 89 3.97 0.90 10.26
CA THR A 89 3.20 0.68 11.48
C THR A 89 4.11 0.68 12.73
N PRO A 90 3.57 0.97 13.93
CA PRO A 90 4.33 0.88 15.18
C PRO A 90 4.89 -0.52 15.46
N HIS A 91 4.29 -1.55 14.87
CA HIS A 91 4.71 -2.95 15.00
C HIS A 91 5.83 -3.34 14.01
N GLY A 92 6.41 -2.38 13.28
CA GLY A 92 7.53 -2.64 12.38
C GLY A 92 7.12 -3.34 11.07
N VAL A 93 5.85 -3.24 10.67
CA VAL A 93 5.38 -3.64 9.33
C VAL A 93 5.44 -2.42 8.42
N TYR A 94 6.05 -2.60 7.25
CA TYR A 94 6.08 -1.62 6.17
C TYR A 94 4.99 -1.95 5.15
N ILE A 95 4.34 -0.92 4.62
CA ILE A 95 3.34 -1.07 3.56
C ILE A 95 3.74 -0.12 2.43
N GLU A 96 3.86 -0.67 1.22
CA GLU A 96 4.11 0.08 -0.01
C GLU A 96 2.86 -0.01 -0.90
N VAL A 97 2.41 1.15 -1.37
CA VAL A 97 1.23 1.29 -2.21
C VAL A 97 1.72 1.56 -3.63
N GLN A 98 1.52 0.60 -4.53
CA GLN A 98 2.07 0.64 -5.88
C GLN A 98 0.97 0.80 -6.92
N HIS A 99 1.02 1.88 -7.69
CA HIS A 99 0.14 2.11 -8.84
C HIS A 99 0.83 1.77 -10.17
N SER A 100 2.10 2.14 -10.31
CA SER A 100 2.87 1.97 -11.55
C SER A 100 3.43 0.55 -11.67
N ALA A 101 3.71 0.11 -12.90
CA ALA A 101 4.49 -1.10 -13.11
C ALA A 101 5.91 -0.94 -12.55
N MET A 102 6.40 -1.98 -11.89
CA MET A 102 7.74 -2.04 -11.30
C MET A 102 8.40 -3.35 -11.74
N THR A 103 9.73 -3.33 -11.90
CA THR A 103 10.47 -4.54 -12.28
C THR A 103 10.57 -5.52 -11.12
N ASP A 104 10.74 -6.81 -11.43
CA ASP A 104 10.97 -7.82 -10.39
C ASP A 104 12.26 -7.57 -9.59
N ALA A 105 13.27 -6.94 -10.21
CA ALA A 105 14.51 -6.59 -9.54
C ALA A 105 14.28 -5.50 -8.48
N GLU A 106 13.56 -4.43 -8.83
CA GLU A 106 13.18 -3.37 -7.88
C GLU A 106 12.28 -3.90 -6.77
N ARG A 107 11.31 -4.76 -7.10
CA ARG A 107 10.44 -5.41 -6.10
C ARG A 107 11.25 -6.20 -5.07
N LYS A 108 12.15 -7.07 -5.54
CA LYS A 108 13.02 -7.87 -4.67
C LYS A 108 13.95 -7.00 -3.82
N SER A 109 14.52 -5.95 -4.41
CA SER A 109 15.35 -4.99 -3.68
C SER A 109 14.58 -4.32 -2.54
N ARG A 110 13.32 -3.91 -2.76
CA ARG A 110 12.46 -3.35 -1.70
C ARG A 110 12.08 -4.39 -0.64
N GLU A 111 11.76 -5.61 -1.05
CA GLU A 111 11.45 -6.71 -0.13
C GLU A 111 12.63 -7.06 0.77
N GLU A 112 13.85 -7.13 0.21
CA GLU A 112 15.08 -7.39 0.96
C GLU A 112 15.45 -6.24 1.90
N PHE A 113 15.24 -5.00 1.46
CA PHE A 113 15.48 -3.81 2.27
C PHE A 113 14.56 -3.74 3.49
N TYR A 114 13.24 -3.85 3.30
CA TYR A 114 12.27 -3.70 4.39
C TYR A 114 12.05 -4.98 5.20
N LYS A 115 12.25 -6.16 4.59
CA LYS A 115 12.04 -7.52 5.14
C LYS A 115 10.58 -7.84 5.52
N ASN A 116 9.93 -6.98 6.31
CA ASN A 116 8.55 -7.12 6.75
C ASN A 116 7.63 -6.17 5.96
N LEU A 117 7.48 -6.47 4.66
CA LEU A 117 6.80 -5.61 3.69
C LEU A 117 5.45 -6.20 3.24
N ILE A 118 4.43 -5.35 3.19
CA ILE A 118 3.12 -5.65 2.60
C ILE A 118 2.91 -4.76 1.37
N TRP A 119 2.39 -5.36 0.31
CA TRP A 119 2.08 -4.65 -0.94
C TRP A 119 0.59 -4.35 -1.05
N VAL A 120 0.26 -3.11 -1.41
CA VAL A 120 -1.07 -2.71 -1.88
C VAL A 120 -0.96 -2.29 -3.34
N ILE A 121 -1.45 -3.13 -4.25
CA ILE A 121 -1.28 -2.94 -5.70
C ILE A 121 -2.57 -2.43 -6.33
N ASP A 122 -2.48 -1.42 -7.20
CA ASP A 122 -3.62 -0.98 -8.01
C ASP A 122 -3.95 -2.01 -9.10
N GLY A 123 -5.01 -2.78 -8.84
CA GLY A 123 -5.53 -3.76 -9.79
C GLY A 123 -6.46 -3.18 -10.87
N GLN A 124 -6.82 -1.89 -10.82
CA GLN A 124 -7.76 -1.28 -11.77
C GLN A 124 -7.35 -1.44 -13.24
N PRO A 125 -6.06 -1.24 -13.63
CA PRO A 125 -5.61 -1.46 -15.00
C PRO A 125 -5.81 -2.91 -15.48
N PHE A 126 -5.78 -3.87 -14.55
CA PHE A 126 -5.92 -5.30 -14.81
C PHE A 126 -7.35 -5.81 -14.66
N LYS A 127 -8.33 -4.94 -14.34
CA LYS A 127 -9.72 -5.34 -14.10
C LYS A 127 -10.31 -6.20 -15.22
N LYS A 128 -9.98 -5.90 -16.47
CA LYS A 128 -10.44 -6.66 -17.65
C LYS A 128 -9.83 -8.06 -17.77
N ASN A 129 -8.69 -8.29 -17.11
CA ASN A 129 -7.99 -9.58 -17.08
C ASN A 129 -8.48 -10.48 -15.93
N PHE A 130 -9.24 -9.92 -14.98
CA PHE A 130 -9.91 -10.70 -13.93
C PHE A 130 -11.28 -11.16 -14.41
N ALA A 131 -11.42 -12.47 -14.64
CA ALA A 131 -12.74 -13.09 -14.72
C ALA A 131 -13.18 -13.44 -13.30
N PHE A 132 -14.01 -12.59 -12.70
CA PHE A 132 -14.74 -12.97 -11.50
C PHE A 132 -15.77 -14.02 -11.92
N ILE A 133 -15.44 -15.30 -11.72
CA ILE A 133 -16.43 -16.37 -11.83
C ILE A 133 -17.35 -16.20 -10.63
N THR A 134 -18.39 -15.39 -10.77
CA THR A 134 -19.55 -15.46 -9.90
C THR A 134 -20.15 -16.83 -10.13
N CYS A 135 -19.80 -17.79 -9.29
CA CYS A 135 -20.46 -19.08 -9.24
C CYS A 135 -21.87 -18.87 -8.67
N CYS A 136 -22.73 -18.22 -9.45
CA CYS A 136 -24.16 -18.22 -9.21
C CYS A 136 -24.68 -19.50 -9.89
N LEU A 137 -25.15 -20.42 -9.05
CA LEU A 137 -25.95 -21.59 -9.39
C LEU A 137 -25.20 -22.73 -10.11
N ILE A 138 -24.57 -23.61 -9.33
CA ILE A 138 -24.47 -25.02 -9.73
C ILE A 138 -25.72 -25.73 -9.17
N PRO A 139 -26.74 -26.09 -9.98
CA PRO A 139 -27.56 -27.23 -9.64
C PRO A 139 -26.62 -28.44 -9.65
N ARG A 140 -26.48 -29.11 -8.51
CA ARG A 140 -25.72 -30.36 -8.35
C ARG A 140 -25.97 -31.29 -9.54
N ARG A 141 -25.04 -31.43 -10.49
CA ARG A 141 -24.94 -32.61 -11.36
C ARG A 141 -23.63 -32.65 -12.18
N LYS A 142 -22.84 -33.68 -11.84
CA LYS A 142 -21.85 -34.44 -12.63
C LYS A 142 -20.72 -33.65 -13.32
N TRP A 143 -19.55 -33.75 -12.69
CA TRP A 143 -18.25 -33.47 -13.28
C TRP A 143 -17.98 -34.37 -14.49
N LEU A 144 -17.64 -33.77 -15.64
CA LEU A 144 -16.98 -34.43 -16.76
C LEU A 144 -15.77 -33.59 -17.22
N ARG A 145 -14.61 -34.28 -17.24
CA ARG A 145 -13.36 -34.09 -18.02
C ARG A 145 -13.47 -33.11 -19.20
N THR A 146 -12.51 -32.25 -19.55
CA THR A 146 -11.04 -32.42 -19.68
C THR A 146 -10.36 -31.03 -19.75
N LEU A 147 -9.08 -30.95 -19.37
CA LEU A 147 -8.19 -29.79 -19.45
C LEU A 147 -7.85 -29.40 -20.91
N SER A 148 -7.85 -28.09 -21.20
CA SER A 148 -7.02 -27.47 -22.24
C SER A 148 -7.02 -25.95 -22.04
N GLY A 149 -5.84 -25.34 -21.95
CA GLY A 149 -5.64 -23.89 -21.90
C GLY A 149 -5.17 -23.37 -20.54
N ARG A 150 -3.89 -22.95 -20.48
CA ARG A 150 -3.26 -22.32 -19.31
C ARG A 150 -3.94 -20.97 -19.01
N LYS A 151 -4.88 -20.98 -18.07
CA LYS A 151 -5.28 -19.80 -17.27
C LYS A 151 -5.10 -20.20 -15.81
N LEU A 152 -4.38 -19.38 -15.05
CA LEU A 152 -4.22 -19.58 -13.61
C LEU A 152 -5.61 -19.64 -12.98
N ARG A 153 -5.97 -20.84 -12.49
CA ARG A 153 -7.22 -21.08 -11.77
C ARG A 153 -6.98 -20.72 -10.32
N ALA A 154 -7.70 -19.72 -9.82
CA ALA A 154 -7.88 -19.58 -8.38
C ALA A 154 -8.84 -20.69 -7.94
N THR A 155 -8.31 -21.73 -7.30
CA THR A 155 -9.13 -22.78 -6.69
C THR A 155 -9.80 -22.19 -5.46
N CYS A 156 -11.13 -22.10 -5.49
CA CYS A 156 -11.92 -21.80 -4.30
C CYS A 156 -11.82 -23.01 -3.36
N MET A 157 -11.03 -22.91 -2.28
CA MET A 157 -11.16 -23.83 -1.16
C MET A 157 -12.45 -23.46 -0.43
N ALA A 158 -13.49 -24.26 -0.66
CA ALA A 158 -14.65 -24.25 0.20
C ALA A 158 -14.20 -24.67 1.61
N GLN A 159 -14.50 -23.82 2.58
CA GLN A 159 -14.26 -24.07 3.99
C GLN A 159 -14.89 -25.41 4.40
N THR A 160 -14.09 -26.32 4.91
CA THR A 160 -14.57 -27.41 5.77
C THR A 160 -15.04 -26.79 7.09
N PRO A 161 -16.29 -26.99 7.52
CA PRO A 161 -16.70 -26.58 8.85
C PRO A 161 -16.21 -27.61 9.85
N GLY A 162 -15.43 -27.17 10.83
CA GLY A 162 -15.14 -27.97 12.02
C GLY A 162 -13.69 -27.92 12.45
N PHE A 163 -13.28 -26.84 13.13
CA PHE A 163 -12.29 -26.91 14.20
C PHE A 163 -12.53 -25.71 15.14
N SER A 164 -13.11 -26.01 16.30
CA SER A 164 -13.35 -25.07 17.38
C SER A 164 -12.05 -24.84 18.14
N PHE A 165 -11.55 -23.61 18.18
CA PHE A 165 -10.63 -23.17 19.24
C PHE A 165 -11.41 -22.21 20.14
N GLY A 166 -11.63 -22.64 21.39
CA GLY A 166 -12.28 -21.84 22.41
C GLY A 166 -11.36 -20.71 22.86
N TYR A 167 -11.92 -19.51 22.98
CA TYR A 167 -11.38 -18.44 23.82
C TYR A 167 -12.27 -18.30 25.05
N PRO A 168 -11.70 -18.11 26.26
CA PRO A 168 -12.49 -17.68 27.41
C PRO A 168 -12.92 -16.23 27.21
N SER A 169 -14.20 -16.01 27.46
CA SER A 169 -14.92 -14.74 27.46
C SER A 169 -14.43 -13.78 28.54
N THR A 170 -14.28 -12.49 28.20
CA THR A 170 -14.83 -11.35 28.98
C THR A 170 -14.74 -10.08 28.15
N GLY A 171 -15.84 -9.30 28.10
CA GLY A 171 -15.78 -7.87 27.79
C GLY A 171 -16.49 -7.43 26.51
N SER A 172 -17.76 -7.06 26.67
CA SER A 172 -18.66 -6.44 25.71
C SER A 172 -18.04 -5.27 24.93
N THR A 173 -18.13 -5.25 23.59
CA THR A 173 -18.21 -4.01 22.80
C THR A 173 -18.98 -4.25 21.50
N ILE A 174 -19.91 -3.34 21.23
CA ILE A 174 -20.86 -3.28 20.12
C ILE A 174 -20.12 -3.17 18.78
N LEU A 175 -20.43 -4.06 17.82
CA LEU A 175 -19.97 -3.98 16.43
C LEU A 175 -20.87 -3.02 15.62
N PRO A 176 -20.32 -2.10 14.80
CA PRO A 176 -21.07 -1.55 13.69
C PRO A 176 -20.99 -2.49 12.46
N SER A 177 -22.09 -2.49 11.71
CA SER A 177 -22.40 -3.30 10.53
C SER A 177 -21.34 -3.25 9.41
N PRO A 178 -21.09 -4.35 8.67
CA PRO A 178 -20.17 -4.36 7.53
C PRO A 178 -20.88 -3.84 6.27
N SER A 179 -20.59 -2.59 5.88
CA SER A 179 -20.88 -2.12 4.53
C SER A 179 -19.59 -2.03 3.71
N GLN A 180 -19.52 -2.91 2.70
CA GLN A 180 -18.87 -2.73 1.39
C GLN A 180 -17.43 -2.22 1.37
N HIS A 181 -16.44 -3.09 1.12
CA HIS A 181 -15.32 -2.83 0.18
C HIS A 181 -14.54 -4.15 -0.09
N PRO A 182 -14.31 -4.58 -1.35
CA PRO A 182 -13.61 -5.81 -1.65
C PRO A 182 -12.13 -5.53 -1.93
N TRP A 183 -11.28 -5.48 -0.89
CA TRP A 183 -9.83 -5.39 -1.08
C TRP A 183 -9.12 -6.58 -0.43
N ARG A 184 -8.11 -7.14 -1.11
CA ARG A 184 -7.28 -8.24 -0.61
C ARG A 184 -5.88 -7.71 -0.33
N ILE A 185 -5.41 -7.90 0.90
CA ILE A 185 -4.02 -7.71 1.30
C ILE A 185 -3.27 -8.98 0.90
N TYR A 186 -2.16 -8.83 0.16
CA TYR A 186 -1.26 -9.93 -0.15
C TYR A 186 -0.04 -9.82 0.77
N ARG A 187 0.26 -10.89 1.50
CA ARG A 187 1.53 -11.07 2.20
C ARG A 187 2.41 -11.89 1.25
N GLY A 188 3.60 -11.39 0.92
CA GLY A 188 4.59 -12.18 0.17
C GLY A 188 5.08 -13.32 1.06
N ASP A 189 5.16 -14.53 0.49
CA ASP A 189 5.76 -15.71 1.12
C ASP A 189 7.29 -15.67 1.04
#